data_AF-A0A7V1QSV8-F1
#
_entry.id   AF-A0A7V1QSV8-F1
#
_cell.length_a   1.000
_cell.length_b   1.000
_cell.length_c   1.000
_cell.angle_alpha   90.00
_cell.angle_beta   90.00
_cell.angle_gamma   90.00
#
_symmetry.space_group_name_H-M   'P 1'
#
loop_
_entity.id
_entity.type
_entity.pdbx_description
1 polymer ?
#
loop_
_entity_poly.entity_id
_entity_poly.type
_entity_poly.pdbx_seq_one_letter_code
_entity_poly.pdbx_strand_id
1 'polypeptide(L)'
;MLTIEHMYDLAQRAARHAPTTPVCDREDLIQSAVLGLLEARPTSVGLAAVIARRRVVDEIRRVRGRTGRRAVQGPAVARDVVHLYRPLSAGGVCLADVLPAEEDLASRIEDRIDAVRTVPVLLRAVGRRARQVLIWHVVQERSMAEIATRYGVSESRISQIMAEARRQARTVQEARVAPLPPARTGPTPADVNWFEASEAERRAFGAFRRLQRAGLRRREALAAMPEAQRELVASYQRKVQRRARARAAGRVVPKLPPRSQVSAPESLPAIRPEEAAAGALVAALRRRGLSWAQAVRSLPPAQRALAESYNVKTSRLARLRRRLAAS
;
A
#
# COMPACT_ATOMS: atom_id res chain seq x y z
N MET A 1 40.72 20.66 -45.52
CA MET A 1 40.02 20.39 -44.24
C MET A 1 38.88 21.40 -44.14
N LEU A 2 37.64 20.97 -43.90
CA LEU A 2 36.49 21.90 -43.84
C LEU A 2 36.59 22.76 -42.58
N THR A 3 36.26 24.05 -42.70
CA THR A 3 36.15 24.92 -41.52
C THR A 3 34.84 24.62 -40.79
N ILE A 4 34.75 25.02 -39.51
CA ILE A 4 33.55 24.85 -38.69
C ILE A 4 32.34 25.56 -39.34
N GLU A 5 32.55 26.74 -39.91
CA GLU A 5 31.53 27.49 -40.64
C GLU A 5 31.01 26.73 -41.86
N HIS A 6 31.91 26.11 -42.65
CA HIS A 6 31.50 25.29 -43.80
C HIS A 6 30.71 24.04 -43.36
N MET A 7 31.04 23.44 -42.22
CA MET A 7 30.29 22.31 -41.68
C MET A 7 28.89 22.72 -41.22
N TYR A 8 28.77 23.90 -40.61
CA TYR A 8 27.50 24.45 -40.16
C TYR A 8 26.58 24.79 -41.34
N ASP A 9 27.11 25.41 -42.39
CA ASP A 9 26.36 25.70 -43.61
C ASP A 9 25.85 24.43 -44.31
N LEU A 10 26.67 23.39 -44.38
CA LEU A 10 26.28 22.11 -44.94
C LEU A 10 25.21 21.41 -44.10
N ALA A 11 25.31 21.47 -42.78
CA ALA A 11 24.30 20.95 -41.86
C ALA A 11 22.97 21.72 -41.99
N GLN A 12 23.01 23.04 -42.08
CA GLN A 12 21.82 23.86 -42.33
C GLN A 12 21.15 23.53 -43.66
N ARG A 13 21.94 23.35 -44.73
CA ARG A 13 21.42 22.96 -46.05
C ARG A 13 20.81 21.55 -46.02
N ALA A 14 21.42 20.62 -45.29
CA ALA A 14 20.89 19.27 -45.13
C ALA A 14 19.57 19.25 -44.33
N ALA A 15 19.46 20.05 -43.28
CA ALA A 15 18.25 20.17 -42.47
C ALA A 15 17.14 21.03 -43.11
N ARG A 16 17.45 21.83 -44.15
CA ARG A 16 16.54 22.84 -44.72
C ARG A 16 15.22 22.26 -45.24
N HIS A 17 15.27 21.07 -45.82
CA HIS A 17 14.12 20.39 -46.42
C HIS A 17 13.69 19.15 -45.63
N ALA A 18 14.27 18.96 -44.44
CA ALA A 18 13.90 17.87 -43.57
C ALA A 18 12.57 18.20 -42.86
N PRO A 19 11.61 17.26 -42.79
CA PRO A 19 10.36 17.49 -42.11
C PRO A 19 10.63 17.65 -40.60
N THR A 20 10.41 18.86 -40.07
CA THR A 20 10.46 19.11 -38.63
C THR A 20 9.27 18.41 -37.97
N THR A 21 9.49 17.75 -36.84
CA THR A 21 8.45 17.07 -36.07
C THR A 21 8.35 17.73 -34.70
N PRO A 22 7.23 17.63 -33.97
CA PRO A 22 7.11 18.22 -32.62
C PRO A 22 8.10 17.65 -31.59
N VAL A 23 8.85 16.59 -31.94
CA VAL A 23 9.81 15.89 -31.07
C VAL A 23 11.26 16.08 -31.55
N CYS A 24 11.47 16.72 -32.69
CA CYS A 24 12.80 17.01 -33.23
C CYS A 24 12.72 18.31 -34.01
N ASP A 25 13.25 19.36 -33.40
CA ASP A 25 13.29 20.66 -34.01
C ASP A 25 14.44 20.76 -35.03
N ARG A 26 14.50 21.89 -35.72
CA ARG A 26 15.50 22.07 -36.78
C ARG A 26 16.91 22.20 -36.23
N GLU A 27 17.05 22.68 -35.00
CA GLU A 27 18.35 22.85 -34.34
C GLU A 27 18.93 21.48 -33.97
N ASP A 28 18.11 20.56 -33.48
CA ASP A 28 18.48 19.16 -33.20
C ASP A 28 19.03 18.46 -34.44
N LEU A 29 18.38 18.67 -35.60
CA LEU A 29 18.81 18.10 -36.88
C LEU A 29 20.14 18.69 -37.36
N ILE A 30 20.33 20.00 -37.20
CA ILE A 30 21.58 20.69 -37.55
C ILE A 30 22.70 20.20 -36.64
N GLN A 31 22.48 20.13 -35.33
CA GLN A 31 23.47 19.66 -34.36
C GLN A 31 23.88 18.21 -34.64
N SER A 32 22.91 17.33 -34.92
CA SER A 32 23.18 15.92 -35.26
C SER A 32 24.00 15.78 -36.55
N ALA A 33 23.76 16.62 -37.55
CA ALA A 33 24.54 16.67 -38.77
C ALA A 33 25.97 17.17 -38.53
N VAL A 34 26.14 18.23 -37.74
CA VAL A 34 27.46 18.78 -37.37
C VAL A 34 28.28 17.74 -36.60
N LEU A 35 27.67 17.06 -35.62
CA LEU A 35 28.34 16.00 -34.87
C LEU A 35 28.83 14.87 -35.80
N GLY A 36 28.00 14.42 -36.73
CA GLY A 36 28.41 13.40 -37.69
C GLY A 36 29.51 13.84 -38.66
N LEU A 37 29.56 15.14 -39.00
CA LEU A 37 30.65 15.71 -39.80
C LEU A 37 31.96 15.77 -39.00
N LEU A 38 31.89 16.15 -37.72
CA LEU A 38 33.04 16.18 -36.82
C LEU A 38 33.62 14.78 -36.56
N GLU A 39 32.75 13.78 -36.43
CA GLU A 39 33.16 12.37 -36.27
C GLU A 39 33.81 11.81 -37.54
N ALA A 40 33.22 12.06 -38.71
CA ALA A 40 33.68 11.45 -39.95
C ALA A 40 34.85 12.18 -40.63
N ARG A 41 35.13 13.43 -40.24
CA ARG A 41 36.22 14.29 -40.76
C ARG A 41 36.38 14.22 -42.29
N PRO A 42 35.33 14.52 -43.07
CA PRO A 42 35.35 14.33 -44.52
C PRO A 42 36.40 15.20 -45.20
N THR A 43 37.08 14.63 -46.17
CA THR A 43 38.13 15.29 -46.96
C THR A 43 37.58 16.10 -48.13
N SER A 44 36.31 15.89 -48.52
CA SER A 44 35.65 16.63 -49.60
C SER A 44 34.26 17.15 -49.20
N VAL A 45 33.85 18.25 -49.83
CA VAL A 45 32.52 18.87 -49.64
C VAL A 45 31.39 17.92 -50.06
N GLY A 46 31.60 17.15 -51.13
CA GLY A 46 30.61 16.18 -51.62
C GLY A 46 30.35 15.06 -50.60
N LEU A 47 31.41 14.51 -50.00
CA LEU A 47 31.29 13.49 -48.96
C LEU A 47 30.65 14.06 -47.69
N ALA A 48 31.03 15.29 -47.31
CA ALA A 48 30.42 15.99 -46.18
C ALA A 48 28.91 16.19 -46.37
N ALA A 49 28.47 16.61 -47.56
CA ALA A 49 27.05 16.79 -47.84
C ALA A 49 26.24 15.48 -47.70
N VAL A 50 26.81 14.35 -48.14
CA VAL A 50 26.19 13.03 -48.00
C VAL A 50 26.08 12.61 -46.54
N ILE A 51 27.16 12.80 -45.76
CA ILE A 51 27.20 12.46 -44.34
C ILE A 51 26.20 13.31 -43.53
N ALA A 52 26.15 14.62 -43.79
CA ALA A 52 25.20 15.52 -43.15
C ALA A 52 23.75 15.10 -43.41
N ARG A 53 23.39 14.79 -44.66
CA ARG A 53 22.05 14.32 -45.02
C ARG A 53 21.70 12.99 -44.37
N ARG A 54 22.65 12.04 -44.36
CA ARG A 54 22.44 10.72 -43.73
C ARG A 54 22.15 10.86 -42.24
N ARG A 55 22.88 11.73 -41.53
CA ARG A 55 22.69 11.97 -40.10
C ARG A 55 21.35 12.61 -39.77
N VAL A 56 20.88 13.55 -40.58
CA VAL A 56 19.53 14.11 -40.47
C VAL A 56 18.47 13.02 -40.63
N VAL A 57 18.60 12.16 -41.64
CA VAL A 57 17.66 11.05 -41.87
C VAL A 57 17.68 10.02 -40.72
N ASP A 58 18.87 9.67 -40.23
CA ASP A 58 19.02 8.72 -39.14
C ASP A 58 18.43 9.26 -37.82
N GLU A 59 18.60 10.56 -37.52
CA GLU A 59 17.98 11.17 -36.35
C GLU A 59 16.45 11.25 -36.47
N ILE A 60 15.91 11.58 -37.65
CA ILE A 60 14.45 11.52 -37.91
C ILE A 60 13.92 10.10 -37.69
N ARG A 61 14.63 9.07 -38.18
CA ARG A 61 14.26 7.66 -37.96
C ARG A 61 14.32 7.29 -36.49
N ARG A 62 15.36 7.73 -35.78
CA ARG A 62 15.55 7.49 -34.34
C ARG A 62 14.43 8.11 -33.51
N VAL A 63 14.07 9.36 -33.79
CA VAL A 63 13.01 10.08 -33.08
C VAL A 63 11.65 9.44 -33.37
N ARG A 64 11.34 9.13 -34.63
CA ARG A 64 10.11 8.40 -35.00
C ARG A 64 10.03 7.01 -34.35
N GLY A 65 11.17 6.32 -34.21
CA GLY A 65 11.26 5.04 -33.51
C GLY A 65 11.07 5.14 -31.99
N ARG A 66 11.39 6.29 -31.36
CA ARG A 66 11.19 6.52 -29.92
C ARG A 66 9.73 6.79 -29.56
N THR A 67 9.00 7.52 -30.41
CA THR A 67 7.54 7.75 -30.25
C THR A 67 6.71 6.48 -30.45
N GLY A 68 7.28 5.44 -31.05
CA GLY A 68 6.64 4.14 -31.26
C GLY A 68 7.49 2.99 -30.73
N ARG A 69 7.76 2.93 -29.42
CA ARG A 69 8.43 1.76 -28.78
C ARG A 69 7.50 0.53 -28.71
N ARG A 70 6.92 0.16 -29.86
CA ARG A 70 6.44 -1.14 -30.34
C ARG A 70 5.74 -0.94 -31.70
N ALA A 71 6.49 -0.55 -32.73
CA ALA A 71 6.11 -0.99 -34.07
C ALA A 71 6.50 -2.47 -34.17
N VAL A 72 5.57 -3.32 -33.71
CA VAL A 72 5.52 -4.73 -34.07
C VAL A 72 5.69 -4.79 -35.59
N GLN A 73 6.58 -5.65 -36.06
CA GLN A 73 6.78 -5.94 -37.48
C GLN A 73 5.42 -6.18 -38.14
N GLY A 74 4.96 -5.23 -38.96
CA GLY A 74 3.69 -5.30 -39.67
C GLY A 74 3.37 -3.95 -40.34
N PRO A 75 2.64 -3.94 -41.47
CA PRO A 75 2.24 -2.74 -42.17
C PRO A 75 1.10 -2.05 -41.40
N ALA A 76 1.41 -1.48 -40.24
CA ALA A 76 0.47 -0.72 -39.43
C ALA A 76 0.68 0.77 -39.71
N VAL A 77 -0.33 1.34 -40.36
CA VAL A 77 -0.57 2.76 -40.66
C VAL A 77 0.06 3.70 -39.63
N ALA A 78 0.87 4.64 -40.11
CA ALA A 78 1.39 5.75 -39.31
C ALA A 78 0.22 6.61 -38.79
N ARG A 79 -0.26 6.29 -37.59
CA ARG A 79 -1.22 7.13 -36.86
C ARG A 79 -0.40 8.10 -36.02
N ASP A 80 -0.47 9.39 -36.36
CA ASP A 80 0.11 10.45 -35.54
C ASP A 80 -0.52 10.42 -34.13
N VAL A 81 0.34 10.47 -33.12
CA VAL A 81 -0.09 10.45 -31.71
C VAL A 81 -0.75 11.80 -31.39
N VAL A 82 -2.03 11.78 -31.01
CA VAL A 82 -2.77 12.99 -30.64
C VAL A 82 -2.32 13.47 -29.25
N HIS A 83 -1.86 14.71 -29.14
CA HIS A 83 -1.48 15.31 -27.86
C HIS A 83 -2.69 15.46 -26.93
N LEU A 84 -2.62 14.86 -25.74
CA LEU A 84 -3.69 14.85 -24.74
C LEU A 84 -4.13 16.25 -24.30
N TYR A 85 -3.22 17.21 -24.28
CA TYR A 85 -3.47 18.59 -23.86
C TYR A 85 -3.81 19.54 -25.02
N ARG A 86 -4.05 19.00 -26.22
CA ARG A 86 -4.55 19.82 -27.33
C ARG A 86 -6.02 20.16 -27.06
N PRO A 87 -6.42 21.45 -27.11
CA PRO A 87 -7.83 21.83 -26.98
C PRO A 87 -8.65 21.20 -28.10
N LEU A 88 -9.74 20.54 -27.74
CA LEU A 88 -10.70 19.94 -28.67
C LEU A 88 -11.66 21.00 -29.26
N SER A 89 -11.85 22.11 -28.55
CA SER A 89 -12.67 23.25 -28.99
C SER A 89 -12.15 24.57 -28.44
N ALA A 90 -12.68 25.69 -28.95
CA ALA A 90 -12.34 27.05 -28.49
C ALA A 90 -12.64 27.31 -27.00
N GLY A 91 -13.39 26.41 -26.34
CA GLY A 91 -13.70 26.47 -24.91
C GLY A 91 -12.63 25.89 -23.98
N GLY A 92 -11.46 25.48 -24.49
CA GLY A 92 -10.33 25.05 -23.66
C GLY A 92 -10.37 23.61 -23.12
N VAL A 93 -11.44 22.85 -23.42
CA VAL A 93 -11.54 21.43 -23.04
C VAL A 93 -10.53 20.61 -23.85
N CYS A 94 -9.63 19.90 -23.18
CA CYS A 94 -8.60 19.08 -23.78
C CYS A 94 -9.00 17.61 -23.84
N LEU A 95 -8.35 16.82 -24.70
CA LEU A 95 -8.61 15.37 -24.79
C LEU A 95 -8.33 14.66 -23.45
N ALA A 96 -7.36 15.15 -22.67
CA ALA A 96 -7.07 14.69 -21.31
C ALA A 96 -8.27 14.81 -20.36
N ASP A 97 -9.15 15.80 -20.56
CA ASP A 97 -10.30 16.07 -19.70
C ASP A 97 -11.50 15.16 -20.01
N VAL A 98 -11.52 14.57 -21.22
CA VAL A 98 -12.60 13.72 -21.73
C VAL A 98 -12.24 12.24 -21.64
N LEU A 99 -10.95 11.92 -21.55
CA LEU A 99 -10.52 10.54 -21.36
C LEU A 99 -11.01 10.03 -20.00
N PRO A 100 -11.82 8.96 -19.98
CA PRO A 100 -12.21 8.36 -18.72
C PRO A 100 -10.94 7.90 -18.01
N ALA A 101 -10.73 8.37 -16.78
CA ALA A 101 -9.75 7.75 -15.90
C ALA A 101 -10.11 6.27 -15.81
N GLU A 102 -9.14 5.36 -16.04
CA GLU A 102 -9.39 3.92 -16.01
C GLU A 102 -10.29 3.57 -14.81
N GLU A 103 -11.51 3.14 -15.13
CA GLU A 103 -12.49 2.77 -14.12
C GLU A 103 -11.94 1.64 -13.24
N ASP A 104 -12.21 1.78 -11.95
CA ASP A 104 -12.18 0.74 -10.92
C ASP A 104 -10.84 0.23 -10.41
N LEU A 105 -9.85 1.12 -10.25
CA LEU A 105 -8.77 0.83 -9.30
C LEU A 105 -9.31 0.71 -7.86
N ALA A 106 -10.29 1.52 -7.46
CA ALA A 106 -10.85 1.54 -6.10
C ALA A 106 -11.63 0.25 -5.78
N SER A 107 -12.57 -0.15 -6.65
CA SER A 107 -13.33 -1.41 -6.52
C SER A 107 -12.41 -2.64 -6.48
N ARG A 108 -11.40 -2.70 -7.36
CA ARG A 108 -10.37 -3.76 -7.34
C ARG A 108 -9.52 -3.77 -6.07
N ILE A 109 -9.30 -2.61 -5.45
CA ILE A 109 -8.58 -2.50 -4.17
C ILE A 109 -9.46 -3.01 -3.03
N GLU A 110 -10.75 -2.68 -3.00
CA GLU A 110 -11.70 -3.16 -1.99
C GLU A 110 -11.88 -4.68 -2.06
N ASP A 111 -12.12 -5.23 -3.25
CA ASP A 111 -12.19 -6.68 -3.48
C ASP A 111 -10.91 -7.39 -3.02
N ARG A 112 -9.75 -6.77 -3.26
CA ARG A 112 -8.46 -7.33 -2.85
C ARG A 112 -8.27 -7.26 -1.35
N ILE A 113 -8.71 -6.19 -0.68
CA ILE A 113 -8.69 -6.08 0.79
C ILE A 113 -9.58 -7.16 1.41
N ASP A 114 -10.78 -7.37 0.86
CA ASP A 114 -11.71 -8.38 1.34
C ASP A 114 -11.21 -9.80 1.10
N ALA A 115 -10.58 -10.08 -0.04
CA ALA A 115 -9.88 -11.33 -0.29
C ALA A 115 -8.72 -11.56 0.70
N VAL A 116 -7.89 -10.55 0.96
CA VAL A 116 -6.78 -10.65 1.93
C VAL A 116 -7.27 -10.93 3.35
N ARG A 117 -8.44 -10.42 3.73
CA ARG A 117 -9.07 -10.71 5.03
C ARG A 117 -9.75 -12.07 5.08
N THR A 118 -10.39 -12.49 3.99
CA THR A 118 -11.27 -13.66 3.96
C THR A 118 -10.52 -14.96 3.71
N VAL A 119 -9.56 -14.96 2.77
CA VAL A 119 -8.80 -16.16 2.38
C VAL A 119 -8.06 -16.80 3.55
N PRO A 120 -7.37 -16.07 4.45
CA PRO A 120 -6.70 -16.69 5.59
C PRO A 120 -7.65 -17.37 6.59
N VAL A 121 -8.91 -16.91 6.68
CA VAL A 121 -9.93 -17.51 7.56
C VAL A 121 -10.44 -18.80 6.94
N LEU A 122 -10.77 -18.79 5.64
CA LEU A 122 -11.20 -19.98 4.92
C LEU A 122 -10.11 -21.06 4.90
N LEU A 123 -8.85 -20.67 4.68
CA LEU A 123 -7.70 -21.58 4.71
C LEU A 123 -7.40 -22.16 6.10
N ARG A 124 -7.79 -21.49 7.18
CA ARG A 124 -7.68 -22.05 8.54
C ARG A 124 -8.75 -23.10 8.80
N ALA A 125 -9.95 -22.91 8.25
CA ALA A 125 -11.07 -23.81 8.49
C ALA A 125 -10.92 -25.18 7.82
N VAL A 126 -10.24 -25.24 6.67
CA VAL A 126 -10.03 -26.49 5.91
C VAL A 126 -8.97 -27.44 6.50
N GLY A 127 -8.26 -27.00 7.55
CA GLY A 127 -7.21 -27.80 8.19
C GLY A 127 -5.85 -27.81 7.45
N ARG A 128 -4.80 -28.25 8.14
CA ARG A 128 -3.40 -28.10 7.70
C ARG A 128 -3.10 -28.81 6.38
N ARG A 129 -3.58 -30.04 6.22
CA ARG A 129 -3.30 -30.89 5.05
C ARG A 129 -3.97 -30.35 3.77
N ALA A 130 -5.27 -30.05 3.85
CA ALA A 130 -6.03 -29.48 2.74
C ALA A 130 -5.54 -28.07 2.36
N ARG A 131 -5.20 -27.22 3.34
CA ARG A 131 -4.55 -25.92 3.08
C ARG A 131 -3.30 -26.05 2.24
N GLN A 132 -2.43 -27.03 2.56
CA GLN A 132 -1.16 -27.20 1.86
C GLN A 132 -1.35 -27.73 0.43
N VAL A 133 -2.33 -28.63 0.23
CA VAL A 133 -2.76 -29.08 -1.11
C VAL A 133 -3.27 -27.89 -1.94
N LEU A 134 -4.12 -27.03 -1.37
CA LEU A 134 -4.65 -25.85 -2.07
C LEU A 134 -3.54 -24.85 -2.44
N ILE A 135 -2.57 -24.61 -1.56
CA ILE A 135 -1.44 -23.72 -1.86
C ILE A 135 -0.59 -24.29 -3.00
N TRP A 136 -0.27 -25.58 -2.96
CA TRP A 136 0.51 -26.20 -4.02
C TRP A 136 -0.22 -26.21 -5.37
N HIS A 137 -1.51 -26.47 -5.37
CA HIS A 137 -2.27 -26.49 -6.61
C HIS A 137 -2.57 -25.09 -7.18
N VAL A 138 -2.96 -24.14 -6.34
CA VAL A 138 -3.46 -22.83 -6.81
C VAL A 138 -2.34 -21.78 -6.89
N VAL A 139 -1.40 -21.78 -5.96
CA VAL A 139 -0.33 -20.76 -5.90
C VAL A 139 0.93 -21.22 -6.62
N GLN A 140 1.23 -22.51 -6.54
CA GLN A 140 2.43 -23.09 -7.18
C GLN A 140 2.10 -23.88 -8.44
N GLU A 141 0.84 -23.87 -8.87
CA GLU A 141 0.35 -24.48 -10.13
C GLU A 141 0.76 -25.95 -10.31
N ARG A 142 0.95 -26.69 -9.21
CA ARG A 142 1.31 -28.11 -9.26
C ARG A 142 0.13 -28.96 -9.70
N SER A 143 0.43 -29.99 -10.46
CA SER A 143 -0.57 -30.96 -10.90
C SER A 143 -1.03 -31.85 -9.73
N MET A 144 -2.21 -32.46 -9.86
CA MET A 144 -2.71 -33.42 -8.86
C MET A 144 -1.75 -34.60 -8.68
N ALA A 145 -1.16 -35.07 -9.78
CA ALA A 145 -0.16 -36.14 -9.81
C ALA A 145 1.06 -35.80 -8.94
N GLU A 146 1.65 -34.63 -9.13
CA GLU A 146 2.82 -34.18 -8.37
C GLU A 146 2.55 -34.06 -6.87
N ILE A 147 1.34 -33.60 -6.52
CA ILE A 147 0.91 -33.48 -5.12
C ILE A 147 0.69 -34.87 -4.53
N ALA A 148 0.10 -35.79 -5.29
CA ALA A 148 -0.18 -37.17 -4.89
C ALA A 148 1.12 -37.94 -4.60
N THR A 149 2.11 -37.85 -5.50
CA THR A 149 3.46 -38.42 -5.31
C THR A 149 4.11 -37.89 -4.03
N ARG A 150 4.04 -36.58 -3.78
CA ARG A 150 4.66 -35.97 -2.59
C ARG A 150 4.00 -36.39 -1.28
N TYR A 151 2.71 -36.69 -1.29
CA TYR A 151 1.98 -37.16 -0.12
C TYR A 151 1.96 -38.69 0.03
N GLY A 152 2.49 -39.43 -0.94
CA GLY A 152 2.42 -40.90 -0.96
C GLY A 152 0.98 -41.43 -1.04
N VAL A 153 0.12 -40.77 -1.80
CA VAL A 153 -1.30 -41.14 -1.96
C VAL A 153 -1.70 -41.11 -3.44
N SER A 154 -2.89 -41.59 -3.78
CA SER A 154 -3.42 -41.52 -5.14
C SER A 154 -3.94 -40.12 -5.50
N GLU A 155 -3.99 -39.80 -6.80
CA GLU A 155 -4.57 -38.56 -7.31
C GLU A 155 -6.04 -38.39 -6.89
N SER A 156 -6.82 -39.48 -6.94
CA SER A 156 -8.20 -39.50 -6.46
C SER A 156 -8.30 -39.03 -5.00
N ARG A 157 -7.34 -39.43 -4.15
CA ARG A 157 -7.31 -38.99 -2.76
C ARG A 157 -7.03 -37.49 -2.63
N ILE A 158 -6.18 -36.91 -3.47
CA ILE A 158 -5.95 -35.46 -3.50
C ILE A 158 -7.19 -34.71 -3.99
N SER A 159 -7.86 -35.21 -5.03
CA SER A 159 -9.13 -34.65 -5.52
C SER A 159 -10.22 -34.64 -4.46
N GLN A 160 -10.36 -35.73 -3.68
CA GLN A 160 -11.26 -35.79 -2.53
C GLN A 160 -10.92 -34.73 -1.47
N ILE A 161 -9.64 -34.59 -1.13
CA ILE A 161 -9.17 -33.57 -0.17
C ILE A 161 -9.53 -32.16 -0.65
N MET A 162 -9.37 -31.87 -1.95
CA MET A 162 -9.76 -30.57 -2.51
C MET A 162 -11.28 -30.36 -2.48
N ALA A 163 -12.07 -31.37 -2.84
CA ALA A 163 -13.52 -31.29 -2.81
C ALA A 163 -14.04 -31.03 -1.39
N GLU A 164 -13.50 -31.75 -0.41
CA GLU A 164 -13.83 -31.56 1.01
C GLU A 164 -13.41 -30.17 1.51
N ALA A 165 -12.22 -29.71 1.15
CA ALA A 165 -11.74 -28.37 1.50
C ALA A 165 -12.64 -27.28 0.91
N ARG A 166 -13.06 -27.41 -0.36
CA ARG A 166 -14.01 -26.47 -1.00
C ARG A 166 -15.35 -26.47 -0.27
N ARG A 167 -15.89 -27.64 0.09
CA ARG A 167 -17.14 -27.76 0.84
C ARG A 167 -17.04 -27.07 2.20
N GLN A 168 -15.98 -27.33 2.97
CA GLN A 168 -15.74 -26.70 4.27
C GLN A 168 -15.58 -25.18 4.16
N ALA A 169 -14.86 -24.70 3.14
CA ALA A 169 -14.73 -23.27 2.88
C ALA A 169 -16.09 -22.61 2.54
N ARG A 170 -16.94 -23.27 1.74
CA ARG A 170 -18.30 -22.80 1.44
C ARG A 170 -19.16 -22.70 2.69
N THR A 171 -19.19 -23.74 3.53
CA THR A 171 -19.95 -23.72 4.78
C THR A 171 -19.54 -22.56 5.70
N VAL A 172 -18.23 -22.27 5.79
CA VAL A 172 -17.71 -21.16 6.58
C VAL A 172 -18.07 -19.81 5.96
N GLN A 173 -18.02 -19.70 4.64
CA GLN A 173 -18.42 -18.48 3.93
C GLN A 173 -19.92 -18.22 4.08
N GLU A 174 -20.76 -19.24 3.89
CA GLU A 174 -22.21 -19.19 4.08
C GLU A 174 -22.57 -18.81 5.52
N ALA A 175 -21.89 -19.37 6.52
CA ALA A 175 -22.09 -18.98 7.93
C ALA A 175 -21.70 -17.52 8.24
N ARG A 176 -20.90 -16.87 7.37
CA ARG A 176 -20.54 -15.45 7.51
C ARG A 176 -21.49 -14.52 6.76
N VAL A 177 -22.10 -15.01 5.67
CA VAL A 177 -23.06 -14.25 4.84
C VAL A 177 -24.49 -14.43 5.34
N ALA A 178 -24.79 -15.52 6.05
CA ALA A 178 -26.11 -15.75 6.64
C ALA A 178 -26.54 -14.55 7.52
N PRO A 179 -27.80 -14.10 7.41
CA PRO A 179 -28.32 -13.06 8.27
C PRO A 179 -28.11 -13.51 9.72
N LEU A 180 -27.51 -12.62 10.52
CA LEU A 180 -27.30 -12.86 11.94
C LEU A 180 -28.63 -13.34 12.53
N PRO A 181 -28.67 -14.47 13.28
CA PRO A 181 -29.87 -14.84 14.01
C PRO A 181 -30.32 -13.64 14.84
N PRO A 182 -31.64 -13.41 15.02
CA PRO A 182 -32.13 -12.29 15.80
C PRO A 182 -31.37 -12.30 17.11
N ALA A 183 -30.77 -11.14 17.45
CA ALA A 183 -29.88 -11.00 18.58
C ALA A 183 -30.54 -11.69 19.77
N ARG A 184 -30.01 -12.86 20.17
CA ARG A 184 -30.33 -13.42 21.47
C ARG A 184 -30.06 -12.28 22.43
N THR A 185 -31.10 -11.87 23.15
CA THR A 185 -31.07 -10.84 24.18
C THR A 185 -29.71 -10.90 24.85
N GLY A 186 -28.94 -9.82 24.71
CA GLY A 186 -27.59 -9.75 25.24
C GLY A 186 -27.58 -10.17 26.71
N PRO A 187 -26.43 -10.62 27.23
CA PRO A 187 -26.31 -10.96 28.65
C PRO A 187 -26.90 -9.82 29.48
N THR A 188 -27.81 -10.15 30.39
CA THR A 188 -28.39 -9.14 31.29
C THR A 188 -27.25 -8.48 32.07
N PRO A 189 -27.40 -7.24 32.58
CA PRO A 189 -26.36 -6.59 33.37
C PRO A 189 -25.84 -7.44 34.56
N ALA A 190 -26.70 -8.34 35.07
CA ALA A 190 -26.33 -9.34 36.08
C ALA A 190 -25.32 -10.40 35.56
N ASP A 191 -25.43 -10.80 34.29
CA ASP A 191 -24.52 -11.74 33.62
C ASP A 191 -23.16 -11.11 33.27
N VAL A 192 -23.13 -9.79 32.99
CA VAL A 192 -21.90 -9.04 32.65
C VAL A 192 -21.03 -8.82 33.90
N ASN A 193 -21.64 -8.46 35.03
CA ASN A 193 -20.94 -8.26 36.30
C ASN A 193 -20.23 -9.53 36.83
N TRP A 194 -20.68 -10.72 36.41
CA TRP A 194 -20.14 -12.00 36.86
C TRP A 194 -18.80 -12.41 36.22
N PHE A 195 -18.46 -11.84 35.05
CA PHE A 195 -17.22 -12.16 34.35
C PHE A 195 -16.20 -11.04 34.37
N GLU A 196 -16.61 -9.78 34.54
CA GLU A 196 -15.70 -8.66 34.42
C GLU A 196 -14.84 -8.47 35.68
N ALA A 197 -13.53 -8.48 35.46
CA ALA A 197 -12.58 -8.09 36.48
C ALA A 197 -12.60 -6.57 36.62
N SER A 198 -12.78 -6.08 37.85
CA SER A 198 -12.71 -4.65 38.17
C SER A 198 -11.31 -4.10 37.91
N GLU A 199 -11.17 -2.79 37.80
CA GLU A 199 -9.84 -2.18 37.66
C GLU A 199 -8.94 -2.50 38.86
N ALA A 200 -9.50 -2.49 40.08
CA ALA A 200 -8.78 -2.82 41.30
C ALA A 200 -8.23 -4.27 41.25
N GLU A 201 -9.06 -5.23 40.82
CA GLU A 201 -8.64 -6.63 40.64
C GLU A 201 -7.53 -6.77 39.60
N ARG A 202 -7.63 -6.05 38.47
CA ARG A 202 -6.59 -6.06 37.42
C ARG A 202 -5.27 -5.44 37.91
N ARG A 203 -5.32 -4.35 38.68
CA ARG A 203 -4.14 -3.68 39.24
C ARG A 203 -3.47 -4.57 40.28
N ALA A 204 -4.24 -5.17 41.19
CA ALA A 204 -3.74 -6.11 42.20
C ALA A 204 -3.11 -7.35 41.55
N PHE A 205 -3.77 -7.95 40.56
CA PHE A 205 -3.21 -9.09 39.82
C PHE A 205 -1.94 -8.71 39.02
N GLY A 206 -1.89 -7.50 38.48
CA GLY A 206 -0.69 -6.96 37.84
C GLY A 206 0.50 -6.82 38.81
N ALA A 207 0.25 -6.35 40.04
CA ALA A 207 1.26 -6.27 41.09
C ALA A 207 1.77 -7.66 41.50
N PHE A 208 0.85 -8.60 41.73
CA PHE A 208 1.18 -10.01 41.99
C PHE A 208 2.08 -10.61 40.89
N ARG A 209 1.76 -10.38 39.61
CA ARG A 209 2.58 -10.88 38.49
C ARG A 209 3.96 -10.24 38.40
N ARG A 210 4.12 -8.98 38.83
CA ARG A 210 5.45 -8.34 38.90
C ARG A 210 6.32 -9.00 39.96
N LEU A 211 5.76 -9.32 41.13
CA LEU A 211 6.48 -10.05 42.19
C LEU A 211 6.91 -11.44 41.71
N GLN A 212 6.04 -12.18 41.01
CA GLN A 212 6.41 -13.46 40.43
C GLN A 212 7.54 -13.36 39.38
N ARG A 213 7.54 -12.29 38.58
CA ARG A 213 8.62 -12.04 37.60
C ARG A 213 9.94 -11.65 38.25
N ALA A 214 9.89 -11.09 39.46
CA ALA A 214 11.07 -10.79 40.26
C ALA A 214 11.66 -12.04 40.95
N GLY A 215 11.13 -13.24 40.66
CA GLY A 215 11.67 -14.52 41.15
C GLY A 215 10.95 -15.10 42.37
N LEU A 216 9.97 -14.40 42.94
CA LEU A 216 9.20 -14.90 44.08
C LEU A 216 8.27 -16.05 43.68
N ARG A 217 8.27 -17.12 44.48
CA ARG A 217 7.31 -18.22 44.31
C ARG A 217 5.90 -17.71 44.63
N ARG A 218 4.88 -18.41 44.13
CA ARG A 218 3.47 -17.99 44.29
C ARG A 218 3.07 -17.68 45.74
N ARG A 219 3.48 -18.52 46.70
CA ARG A 219 3.15 -18.33 48.12
C ARG A 219 3.84 -17.09 48.69
N GLU A 220 5.12 -16.89 48.38
CA GLU A 220 5.91 -15.74 48.81
C GLU A 220 5.38 -14.43 48.20
N ALA A 221 5.04 -14.45 46.91
CA ALA A 221 4.47 -13.31 46.20
C ALA A 221 3.08 -12.91 46.75
N LEU A 222 2.29 -13.86 47.28
CA LEU A 222 1.03 -13.54 47.96
C LEU A 222 1.29 -13.03 49.38
N ALA A 223 2.21 -13.64 50.12
CA ALA A 223 2.57 -13.22 51.48
C ALA A 223 3.14 -11.80 51.52
N ALA A 224 3.85 -11.38 50.47
CA ALA A 224 4.39 -10.03 50.31
C ALA A 224 3.32 -8.97 49.95
N MET A 225 2.06 -9.35 49.73
CA MET A 225 0.99 -8.43 49.36
C MET A 225 0.06 -8.10 50.53
N PRO A 226 -0.44 -6.85 50.62
CA PRO A 226 -1.49 -6.49 51.58
C PRO A 226 -2.71 -7.40 51.45
N GLU A 227 -3.38 -7.68 52.57
CA GLU A 227 -4.52 -8.61 52.64
C GLU A 227 -5.65 -8.26 51.67
N ALA A 228 -6.05 -6.98 51.65
CA ALA A 228 -7.05 -6.47 50.69
C ALA A 228 -6.66 -6.72 49.22
N GLN A 229 -5.36 -6.69 48.88
CA GLN A 229 -4.92 -7.00 47.52
C GLN A 229 -4.87 -8.51 47.24
N ARG A 230 -4.57 -9.34 48.24
CA ARG A 230 -4.61 -10.81 48.11
C ARG A 230 -6.02 -11.28 47.76
N GLU A 231 -7.04 -10.73 48.41
CA GLU A 231 -8.45 -11.04 48.13
C GLU A 231 -8.86 -10.65 46.71
N LEU A 232 -8.44 -9.47 46.24
CA LEU A 232 -8.67 -9.02 44.87
C LEU A 232 -7.97 -9.91 43.83
N VAL A 233 -6.75 -10.37 44.12
CA VAL A 233 -6.02 -11.35 43.28
C VAL A 233 -6.77 -12.68 43.22
N ALA A 234 -7.28 -13.18 44.35
CA ALA A 234 -8.06 -14.41 44.40
C ALA A 234 -9.38 -14.29 43.64
N SER A 235 -10.08 -13.15 43.80
CA SER A 235 -11.28 -12.83 43.02
C SER A 235 -11.00 -12.81 41.51
N TYR A 236 -9.92 -12.13 41.09
CA TYR A 236 -9.50 -12.11 39.69
C TYR A 236 -9.24 -13.52 39.13
N GLN A 237 -8.51 -14.36 39.87
CA GLN A 237 -8.20 -15.73 39.45
C GLN A 237 -9.46 -16.60 39.32
N ARG A 238 -10.41 -16.48 40.26
CA ARG A 238 -11.71 -17.17 40.18
C ARG A 238 -12.49 -16.74 38.93
N LYS A 239 -12.52 -15.45 38.61
CA LYS A 239 -13.15 -14.93 37.38
C LYS A 239 -12.48 -15.47 36.12
N VAL A 240 -11.15 -15.55 36.08
CA VAL A 240 -10.41 -16.12 34.94
C VAL A 240 -10.71 -17.61 34.76
N GLN A 241 -10.72 -18.40 35.84
CA GLN A 241 -11.06 -19.83 35.78
C GLN A 241 -12.50 -20.06 35.31
N ARG A 242 -13.46 -19.26 35.80
CA ARG A 242 -14.85 -19.30 35.35
C ARG A 242 -14.98 -18.98 33.86
N ARG A 243 -14.24 -17.98 33.35
CA ARG A 243 -14.17 -17.67 31.91
C ARG A 243 -13.62 -18.84 31.10
N ALA A 244 -12.59 -19.51 31.58
CA ALA A 244 -12.01 -20.66 30.91
C ALA A 244 -13.02 -21.82 30.81
N ARG A 245 -13.73 -22.12 31.91
CA ARG A 245 -14.79 -23.13 31.93
C ARG A 245 -15.96 -22.78 31.01
N ALA A 246 -16.40 -21.52 31.02
CA ALA A 246 -17.48 -21.05 30.15
C ALA A 246 -17.12 -21.16 28.66
N ARG A 247 -15.87 -20.85 28.28
CA ARG A 247 -15.37 -21.06 26.90
C ARG A 247 -15.32 -22.54 26.53
N ALA A 248 -14.84 -23.40 27.43
CA ALA A 248 -14.80 -24.84 27.21
C ALA A 248 -16.21 -25.42 27.00
N ALA A 249 -17.22 -24.86 27.67
CA ALA A 249 -18.64 -25.21 27.52
C ALA A 249 -19.33 -24.53 26.32
N GLY A 250 -18.60 -23.86 25.42
CA GLY A 250 -19.17 -23.24 24.22
C GLY A 250 -19.99 -21.97 24.47
N ARG A 251 -19.96 -21.38 25.68
CA ARG A 251 -20.68 -20.14 25.98
C ARG A 251 -19.95 -18.93 25.39
N VAL A 252 -20.72 -17.97 24.87
CA VAL A 252 -20.19 -16.68 24.39
C VAL A 252 -19.67 -15.89 25.59
N VAL A 253 -18.36 -15.93 25.81
CA VAL A 253 -17.69 -15.08 26.80
C VAL A 253 -17.29 -13.79 26.10
N PRO A 254 -17.85 -12.62 26.47
CA PRO A 254 -17.47 -11.36 25.86
C PRO A 254 -15.95 -11.20 25.97
N LYS A 255 -15.28 -11.05 24.82
CA LYS A 255 -13.87 -10.65 24.81
C LYS A 255 -13.86 -9.24 25.38
N LEU A 256 -13.22 -9.06 26.53
CA LEU A 256 -12.91 -7.71 27.01
C LEU A 256 -12.21 -7.00 25.85
N PRO A 257 -12.70 -5.83 25.44
CA PRO A 257 -12.02 -5.07 24.42
C PRO A 257 -10.59 -4.78 24.90
N PRO A 258 -9.60 -4.79 24.00
CA PRO A 258 -8.22 -4.48 24.37
C PRO A 258 -8.20 -3.13 25.11
N ARG A 259 -7.29 -2.98 26.09
CA ARG A 259 -7.14 -1.78 26.95
C ARG A 259 -7.15 -0.44 26.18
N SER A 260 -6.90 -0.46 24.87
CA SER A 260 -6.99 0.68 23.96
C SER A 260 -8.40 1.14 23.60
N GLN A 261 -9.46 0.46 24.05
CA GLN A 261 -10.86 0.81 23.76
C GLN A 261 -11.66 1.24 24.99
N VAL A 262 -11.06 1.29 26.18
CA VAL A 262 -11.71 1.78 27.42
C VAL A 262 -11.47 3.27 27.66
N SER A 263 -10.61 3.91 26.87
CA SER A 263 -10.64 5.37 26.75
C SER A 263 -11.78 5.69 25.78
N ALA A 264 -12.75 6.49 26.25
CA ALA A 264 -13.79 7.13 25.45
C ALA A 264 -13.27 7.54 24.05
N PRO A 265 -14.12 7.62 23.01
CA PRO A 265 -13.67 8.05 21.69
C PRO A 265 -12.88 9.35 21.85
N GLU A 266 -11.55 9.26 21.74
CA GLU A 266 -10.73 10.45 21.62
C GLU A 266 -11.20 11.06 20.33
N SER A 267 -12.00 12.12 20.45
CA SER A 267 -12.42 12.94 19.33
C SER A 267 -11.20 13.16 18.46
N LEU A 268 -11.31 12.78 17.18
CA LEU A 268 -10.22 12.94 16.23
C LEU A 268 -9.71 14.38 16.39
N PRO A 269 -8.39 14.60 16.59
CA PRO A 269 -7.90 15.93 16.82
C PRO A 269 -8.19 16.77 15.59
N ALA A 270 -9.17 17.68 15.69
CA ALA A 270 -9.52 18.59 14.62
C ALA A 270 -8.32 19.51 14.38
N ILE A 271 -7.81 19.49 13.15
CA ILE A 271 -6.78 20.43 12.69
C ILE A 271 -7.51 21.72 12.34
N ARG A 272 -7.18 22.81 13.06
CA ARG A 272 -7.74 24.12 12.75
C ARG A 272 -7.13 24.67 11.45
N PRO A 273 -7.84 25.52 10.69
CA PRO A 273 -7.32 26.09 9.45
C PRO A 273 -5.95 26.79 9.62
N GLU A 274 -5.78 27.50 10.73
CA GLU A 274 -4.53 28.20 11.08
C GLU A 274 -3.35 27.25 11.33
N GLU A 275 -3.61 26.08 11.94
CA GLU A 275 -2.62 25.03 12.16
C GLU A 275 -2.22 24.39 10.83
N ALA A 276 -3.19 24.17 9.93
CA ALA A 276 -2.93 23.65 8.59
C ALA A 276 -2.09 24.62 7.75
N ALA A 277 -2.37 25.93 7.83
CA ALA A 277 -1.59 26.97 7.16
C ALA A 277 -0.14 27.02 7.68
N ALA A 278 0.05 26.99 9.00
CA ALA A 278 1.38 26.92 9.61
C ALA A 278 2.14 25.64 9.21
N GLY A 279 1.45 24.50 9.17
CA GLY A 279 2.00 23.23 8.67
C GLY A 279 2.42 23.28 7.21
N ALA A 280 1.64 23.93 6.34
CA ALA A 280 1.96 24.11 4.93
C ALA A 280 3.21 24.98 4.71
N LEU A 281 3.38 26.05 5.52
CA LEU A 281 4.57 26.89 5.51
C LEU A 281 5.84 26.09 5.91
N VAL A 282 5.76 25.29 6.97
CA VAL A 282 6.86 24.38 7.35
C VAL A 282 7.17 23.41 6.22
N ALA A 283 6.16 22.82 5.57
CA ALA A 283 6.36 21.91 4.44
C ALA A 283 7.02 22.57 3.22
N ALA A 284 6.71 23.85 2.94
CA ALA A 284 7.34 24.62 1.88
C ALA A 284 8.83 24.91 2.20
N LEU A 285 9.14 25.27 3.44
CA LEU A 285 10.52 25.48 3.89
C LEU A 285 11.35 24.19 3.86
N ARG A 286 10.74 23.05 4.23
CA ARG A 286 11.40 21.75 4.13
C ARG A 286 11.72 21.34 2.69
N ARG A 287 10.86 21.70 1.73
CA ARG A 287 11.13 21.50 0.29
C ARG A 287 12.33 22.31 -0.21
N ARG A 288 12.71 23.37 0.49
CA ARG A 288 13.91 24.17 0.23
C ARG A 288 15.15 23.67 0.99
N GLY A 289 15.11 22.47 1.55
CA GLY A 289 16.25 21.81 2.20
C GLY A 289 16.39 22.04 3.70
N LEU A 290 15.47 22.78 4.34
CA LEU A 290 15.50 22.98 5.80
C LEU A 290 15.04 21.73 6.56
N SER A 291 15.72 21.39 7.66
CA SER A 291 15.20 20.41 8.62
C SER A 291 13.92 20.94 9.28
N TRP A 292 13.10 20.06 9.87
CA TRP A 292 11.86 20.47 10.54
C TRP A 292 12.11 21.50 11.65
N ALA A 293 13.14 21.30 12.49
CA ALA A 293 13.48 22.24 13.56
C ALA A 293 13.95 23.60 13.02
N GLN A 294 14.69 23.62 11.91
CA GLN A 294 15.10 24.87 11.26
C GLN A 294 13.90 25.59 10.61
N ALA A 295 13.01 24.84 9.96
CA ALA A 295 11.80 25.40 9.34
C ALA A 295 10.86 26.01 10.38
N VAL A 296 10.66 25.36 11.54
CA VAL A 296 9.84 25.92 12.63
C VAL A 296 10.51 27.15 13.24
N ARG A 297 11.82 27.14 13.49
CA ARG A 297 12.54 28.33 14.00
C ARG A 297 12.48 29.53 13.05
N SER A 298 12.34 29.28 11.75
CA SER A 298 12.25 30.33 10.72
C SER A 298 10.87 31.00 10.67
N LEU A 299 9.86 30.47 11.38
CA LEU A 299 8.53 31.07 11.47
C LEU A 299 8.43 32.13 12.59
N PRO A 300 7.52 33.12 12.46
CA PRO A 300 7.14 34.02 13.55
C PRO A 300 6.67 33.25 14.79
N PRO A 301 6.91 33.76 16.02
CA PRO A 301 6.58 33.06 17.28
C PRO A 301 5.14 32.53 17.36
N ALA A 302 4.16 33.32 16.91
CA ALA A 302 2.74 32.93 16.88
C ALA A 302 2.47 31.71 15.97
N GLN A 303 3.24 31.54 14.89
CA GLN A 303 3.10 30.42 13.95
C GLN A 303 3.90 29.18 14.37
N ARG A 304 4.88 29.31 15.27
CA ARG A 304 5.65 28.16 15.80
C ARG A 304 4.76 27.22 16.60
N ALA A 305 3.99 27.77 17.55
CA ALA A 305 3.07 27.00 18.38
C ALA A 305 1.99 26.28 17.54
N LEU A 306 1.49 26.94 16.49
CA LEU A 306 0.54 26.37 15.54
C LEU A 306 1.15 25.23 14.71
N ALA A 307 2.39 25.38 14.23
CA ALA A 307 3.10 24.35 13.49
C ALA A 307 3.46 23.12 14.36
N GLU A 308 3.79 23.34 15.63
CA GLU A 308 4.02 22.28 16.61
C GLU A 308 2.74 21.51 16.92
N SER A 309 1.63 22.23 17.18
CA SER A 309 0.31 21.63 17.34
C SER A 309 -0.09 20.81 16.13
N TYR A 310 0.08 21.35 14.92
CA TYR A 310 -0.16 20.64 13.66
C TYR A 310 0.65 19.34 13.56
N ASN A 311 1.94 19.37 13.88
CA ASN A 311 2.81 18.20 13.83
C ASN A 311 2.37 17.11 14.82
N VAL A 312 1.96 17.49 16.04
CA VAL A 312 1.45 16.55 17.05
C VAL A 312 0.15 15.91 16.58
N LYS A 313 -0.80 16.71 16.07
CA LYS A 313 -2.11 16.23 15.60
C LYS A 313 -1.99 15.32 14.38
N THR A 314 -1.19 15.70 13.39
CA THR A 314 -0.94 14.89 12.19
C THR A 314 -0.19 13.59 12.52
N SER A 315 0.79 13.63 13.43
CA SER A 315 1.49 12.42 13.92
C SER A 315 0.55 11.48 14.70
N ARG A 316 -0.43 12.03 15.44
CA ARG A 316 -1.46 11.25 16.14
C ARG A 316 -2.43 10.62 15.14
N LEU A 317 -2.92 11.39 14.16
CA LEU A 317 -3.76 10.88 13.07
C LEU A 317 -3.06 9.79 12.24
N ALA A 318 -1.78 9.97 11.92
CA ALA A 318 -0.99 8.97 11.18
C ALA A 318 -0.80 7.67 11.99
N ARG A 319 -0.63 7.76 13.32
CA ARG A 319 -0.59 6.58 14.19
C ARG A 319 -1.95 5.89 14.28
N LEU A 320 -3.04 6.67 14.35
CA LEU A 320 -4.40 6.15 14.42
C LEU A 320 -4.79 5.46 13.09
N ARG A 321 -4.47 6.05 11.94
CA ARG A 321 -4.63 5.43 10.61
C ARG A 321 -3.86 4.11 10.49
N ARG A 322 -2.59 4.08 10.93
CA ARG A 322 -1.79 2.84 10.94
C ARG A 322 -2.38 1.76 11.84
N ARG A 323 -2.98 2.13 12.97
CA ARG A 323 -3.66 1.19 13.87
C ARG A 323 -4.95 0.65 13.27
N LEU A 324 -5.77 1.51 12.65
CA LEU A 324 -6.99 1.09 11.96
C LEU A 324 -6.71 0.17 10.77
N ALA A 325 -5.63 0.42 10.02
CA ALA A 325 -5.20 -0.45 8.92
C ALA A 325 -4.63 -1.81 9.39
N ALA A 326 -4.21 -1.92 10.67
CA ALA A 326 -3.68 -3.16 11.24
C ALA A 326 -4.75 -4.03 11.94
N SER A 327 -5.99 -3.55 11.99
CA SER A 327 -7.17 -4.24 12.54
C SER A 327 -8.11 -4.74 11.45
#